data_AF-A0A1F6K789-F1
#
_entry.id   AF-A0A1F6K789-F1
#
_cell.length_a   1.000
_cell.length_b   1.000
_cell.length_c   1.000
_cell.angle_alpha   90.00
_cell.angle_beta   90.00
_cell.angle_gamma   90.00
#
_symmetry.space_group_name_H-M   'P 1'
#
loop_
_entity.id
_entity.type
_entity.pdbx_description
1 polymer ?
#
loop_
_entity_poly.entity_id
_entity_poly.type
_entity_poly.pdbx_seq_one_letter_code
_entity_poly.pdbx_strand_id
1 'polypeptide(L)'
;MTEQSVTIEPNFESRRRDYFAAIAVIVYPAIELHKAHGHYEPEEFKGKHIERGWGNVTEHCLVEAARAGIFADLLEFSRGFGGLKQDAMVAAGVHDFRKKREITSIREGEVVGTPEEKQNKVTGLSAAILQEEGSISDQAKFIAGASGAQGVLESEAILDELIKVNEFGDLGHDNDVKLALLVQHYIDDYTDGAKWAPEVVRNGDGTLSNALNQRLANNRIKYKAEDEDGRTFYGGRTTSQAQEECSTRIQDLLVDVILDRNPEMPVFEPYELPEIVDNEIRRRISS
;
A
#
# COMPACT_ATOMS: atom_id res chain seq x y z
N MET A 1 -12.63 -11.58 30.75
CA MET A 1 -12.68 -11.31 29.30
C MET A 1 -12.27 -12.59 28.62
N THR A 2 -13.24 -13.31 28.07
CA THR A 2 -13.03 -14.58 27.36
C THR A 2 -12.53 -14.26 25.96
N GLU A 3 -11.31 -14.69 25.63
CA GLU A 3 -10.84 -14.80 24.25
C GLU A 3 -11.87 -15.61 23.46
N GLN A 4 -12.61 -14.95 22.56
CA GLN A 4 -13.30 -15.66 21.52
C GLN A 4 -12.22 -16.17 20.56
N SER A 5 -11.80 -17.41 20.74
CA SER A 5 -10.96 -18.10 19.76
C SER A 5 -11.73 -18.14 18.44
N VAL A 6 -11.30 -17.34 17.46
CA VAL A 6 -11.79 -17.46 16.09
C VAL A 6 -11.41 -18.86 15.62
N THR A 7 -12.40 -19.75 15.60
CA THR A 7 -12.23 -21.12 15.11
C THR A 7 -12.02 -21.00 13.61
N ILE A 8 -10.77 -21.10 13.15
CA ILE A 8 -10.44 -21.08 11.72
C ILE A 8 -11.14 -22.28 11.09
N GLU A 9 -12.12 -22.03 10.22
CA GLU A 9 -12.82 -23.10 9.52
C GLU A 9 -11.79 -24.00 8.79
N PRO A 10 -11.94 -25.33 8.80
CA PRO A 10 -11.00 -26.26 8.15
C PRO A 10 -10.76 -25.99 6.65
N ASN A 11 -11.58 -25.14 6.02
CA ASN A 11 -11.50 -24.78 4.61
C ASN A 11 -10.97 -23.34 4.36
N PHE A 12 -10.75 -22.51 5.39
CA PHE A 12 -10.36 -21.11 5.20
C PHE A 12 -9.00 -20.98 4.48
N GLU A 13 -7.99 -21.75 4.89
CA GLU A 13 -6.65 -21.67 4.26
C GLU A 13 -6.65 -22.13 2.80
N SER A 14 -7.49 -23.11 2.44
CA SER A 14 -7.63 -23.52 1.03
C SER A 14 -8.27 -22.41 0.21
N ARG A 15 -9.39 -21.85 0.69
CA ARG A 15 -10.07 -20.74 -0.02
C ARG A 15 -9.20 -19.48 -0.07
N ARG A 16 -8.40 -19.23 0.96
CA ARG A 16 -7.43 -18.12 0.97
C ARG A 16 -6.41 -18.29 -0.14
N ARG A 17 -5.87 -19.50 -0.33
CA ARG A 17 -4.96 -19.79 -1.44
C ARG A 17 -5.63 -19.54 -2.79
N ASP A 18 -6.85 -20.04 -2.97
CA ASP A 18 -7.59 -19.88 -4.23
C ASP A 18 -7.90 -18.39 -4.51
N TYR A 19 -8.28 -17.63 -3.49
CA TYR A 19 -8.51 -16.20 -3.56
C TYR A 19 -7.25 -15.46 -4.01
N PHE A 20 -6.11 -15.66 -3.33
CA PHE A 20 -4.86 -14.99 -3.70
C PHE A 20 -4.28 -15.49 -5.03
N ALA A 21 -4.55 -16.74 -5.43
CA ALA A 21 -4.23 -17.22 -6.76
C ALA A 21 -5.03 -16.46 -7.84
N ALA A 22 -6.32 -16.18 -7.61
CA ALA A 22 -7.12 -15.36 -8.51
C ALA A 22 -6.63 -13.91 -8.57
N ILE A 23 -6.24 -13.32 -7.43
CA ILE A 23 -5.59 -11.99 -7.41
C ILE A 23 -4.29 -12.02 -8.22
N ALA A 24 -3.43 -13.03 -8.03
CA ALA A 24 -2.17 -13.16 -8.76
C ALA A 24 -2.36 -13.27 -10.28
N VAL A 25 -3.49 -13.84 -10.75
CA VAL A 25 -3.84 -13.85 -12.19
C VAL A 25 -4.20 -12.44 -12.68
N ILE A 26 -4.91 -11.65 -11.87
CA ILE A 26 -5.26 -10.26 -12.22
C ILE A 26 -3.99 -9.40 -12.31
N VAL A 27 -3.07 -9.56 -11.36
CA VAL A 27 -1.81 -8.80 -11.30
C VAL A 27 -0.63 -9.56 -11.92
N TYR A 28 -0.90 -10.46 -12.87
CA TYR A 28 0.13 -11.31 -13.48
C TYR A 28 1.36 -10.54 -14.04
N PRO A 29 1.21 -9.38 -14.71
CA PRO A 29 2.36 -8.56 -15.12
C PRO A 29 3.30 -8.20 -13.95
N ALA A 30 2.73 -7.92 -12.78
CA ALA A 30 3.48 -7.62 -11.57
C ALA A 30 4.25 -8.82 -11.04
N ILE A 31 3.61 -9.99 -11.05
CA ILE A 31 4.21 -11.26 -10.63
C ILE A 31 5.43 -11.60 -11.51
N GLU A 32 5.31 -11.41 -12.83
CA GLU A 32 6.43 -11.65 -13.75
C GLU A 32 7.59 -10.66 -13.50
N LEU A 33 7.30 -9.38 -13.22
CA LEU A 33 8.33 -8.42 -12.82
C LEU A 33 9.02 -8.82 -11.52
N HIS A 34 8.28 -9.16 -10.46
CA HIS A 34 8.86 -9.62 -9.20
C HIS A 34 9.77 -10.83 -9.41
N LYS A 35 9.37 -11.77 -10.26
CA LYS A 35 10.17 -12.93 -10.62
C LYS A 35 11.44 -12.54 -11.39
N ALA A 36 11.33 -11.67 -12.39
CA ALA A 36 12.46 -11.16 -13.16
C ALA A 36 13.49 -10.40 -12.28
N HIS A 37 13.01 -9.77 -11.20
CA HIS A 37 13.84 -9.05 -10.23
C HIS A 37 14.27 -9.88 -9.00
N GLY A 38 14.08 -11.21 -9.05
CA GLY A 38 14.65 -12.13 -8.08
C GLY A 38 13.93 -12.16 -6.73
N HIS A 39 12.66 -11.76 -6.68
CA HIS A 39 11.83 -11.86 -5.47
C HIS A 39 11.34 -13.29 -5.19
N TYR A 40 11.48 -14.19 -6.15
CA TYR A 40 11.11 -15.61 -6.03
C TYR A 40 12.31 -16.52 -5.70
N GLU A 41 13.49 -15.93 -5.48
CA GLU A 41 14.66 -16.70 -5.10
C GLU A 41 14.42 -17.35 -3.72
N PRO A 42 14.74 -18.65 -3.57
CA PRO A 42 14.52 -19.37 -2.32
C PRO A 42 15.37 -18.77 -1.19
N GLU A 43 14.95 -19.02 0.05
CA GLU A 43 15.73 -18.65 1.23
C GLU A 43 17.12 -19.30 1.14
N GLU A 44 18.18 -18.49 1.18
CA GLU A 44 19.54 -19.01 1.20
C GLU A 44 19.91 -19.46 2.62
N PHE A 45 20.31 -20.72 2.75
CA PHE A 45 20.90 -21.24 3.98
C PHE A 45 22.37 -20.81 4.06
N LYS A 46 22.65 -19.75 4.83
CA LYS A 46 24.03 -19.33 5.17
C LYS A 46 24.41 -19.86 6.55
N GLY A 47 24.81 -21.13 6.59
CA GLY A 47 25.21 -21.80 7.83
C GLY A 47 24.03 -22.10 8.75
N LYS A 48 24.02 -21.55 9.98
CA LYS A 48 22.91 -21.69 10.94
C LYS A 48 21.83 -20.61 10.79
N HIS A 49 22.02 -19.66 9.87
CA HIS A 49 21.08 -18.58 9.62
C HIS A 49 20.35 -18.84 8.30
N ILE A 50 19.02 -18.82 8.36
CA ILE A 50 18.17 -18.73 7.17
C ILE A 50 18.09 -17.25 6.85
N GLU A 51 18.66 -16.84 5.72
CA GLU A 51 18.41 -15.50 5.20
C GLU A 51 17.02 -15.55 4.56
N ARG A 52 16.05 -14.86 5.16
CA ARG A 52 14.68 -14.79 4.62
C ARG A 52 14.75 -14.41 3.16
N GLY A 53 14.10 -15.21 2.32
CA GLY A 53 13.98 -14.94 0.89
C GLY A 53 13.17 -13.67 0.65
N TRP A 54 13.25 -13.13 -0.56
CA TRP A 54 12.54 -11.91 -0.98
C TRP A 54 11.07 -12.16 -1.33
N GLY A 55 10.59 -13.40 -1.18
CA GLY A 55 9.20 -13.79 -1.46
C GLY A 55 8.18 -13.04 -0.60
N ASN A 56 8.60 -12.58 0.58
CA ASN A 56 7.79 -11.75 1.46
C ASN A 56 7.37 -10.41 0.82
N VAL A 57 8.15 -9.88 -0.13
CA VAL A 57 7.80 -8.64 -0.87
C VAL A 57 6.65 -8.93 -1.84
N THR A 58 6.69 -10.06 -2.54
CA THR A 58 5.58 -10.48 -3.40
C THR A 58 4.31 -10.76 -2.60
N GLU A 59 4.43 -11.44 -1.44
CA GLU A 59 3.29 -11.67 -0.56
C GLU A 59 2.67 -10.37 -0.05
N HIS A 60 3.52 -9.39 0.31
CA HIS A 60 3.11 -8.05 0.70
C HIS A 60 2.31 -7.35 -0.41
N CYS A 61 2.86 -7.23 -1.62
CA CYS A 61 2.18 -6.60 -2.74
C CYS A 61 0.88 -7.32 -3.16
N LEU A 62 0.79 -8.64 -2.95
CA LEU A 62 -0.46 -9.39 -3.19
C LEU A 62 -1.56 -9.04 -2.20
N VAL A 63 -1.22 -8.84 -0.92
CA VAL A 63 -2.18 -8.36 0.10
C VAL A 63 -2.65 -6.94 -0.25
N GLU A 64 -1.73 -6.08 -0.67
CA GLU A 64 -2.08 -4.74 -1.10
C GLU A 64 -2.93 -4.70 -2.36
N ALA A 65 -2.65 -5.55 -3.35
CA ALA A 65 -3.50 -5.70 -4.52
C ALA A 65 -4.92 -6.16 -4.16
N ALA A 66 -5.08 -7.03 -3.16
CA ALA A 66 -6.39 -7.41 -2.66
C ALA A 66 -7.11 -6.22 -2.00
N ARG A 67 -6.39 -5.42 -1.19
CA ARG A 67 -6.91 -4.19 -0.56
C ARG A 67 -7.31 -3.15 -1.59
N ALA A 68 -6.48 -2.91 -2.60
CA ALA A 68 -6.77 -2.02 -3.71
C ALA A 68 -8.03 -2.47 -4.47
N GLY A 69 -8.22 -3.78 -4.63
CA GLY A 69 -9.44 -4.35 -5.20
C GLY A 69 -10.70 -4.08 -4.38
N ILE A 70 -10.61 -4.04 -3.04
CA ILE A 70 -11.72 -3.65 -2.16
C ILE A 70 -11.96 -2.14 -2.22
N PHE A 71 -10.92 -1.32 -2.12
CA PHE A 71 -11.05 0.13 -2.26
C PHE A 71 -11.68 0.52 -3.59
N ALA A 72 -11.26 -0.10 -4.68
CA ALA A 72 -11.85 0.13 -5.99
C ALA A 72 -13.34 -0.25 -6.05
N ASP A 73 -13.79 -1.24 -5.26
CA ASP A 73 -15.22 -1.56 -5.16
C ASP A 73 -15.96 -0.53 -4.30
N LEU A 74 -15.40 -0.12 -3.15
CA LEU A 74 -15.99 0.88 -2.27
C LEU A 74 -16.04 2.28 -2.89
N LEU A 75 -15.06 2.61 -3.74
CA LEU A 75 -14.99 3.88 -4.46
C LEU A 75 -15.66 3.80 -5.83
N GLU A 76 -16.32 2.69 -6.17
CA GLU A 76 -17.02 2.52 -7.46
C GLU A 76 -16.15 2.76 -8.71
N PHE A 77 -14.85 2.44 -8.64
CA PHE A 77 -13.96 2.59 -9.79
C PHE A 77 -14.42 1.75 -10.98
N SER A 78 -14.13 2.27 -12.18
CA SER A 78 -14.52 1.63 -13.44
C SER A 78 -14.00 0.17 -13.51
N ARG A 79 -14.92 -0.73 -13.88
CA ARG A 79 -14.69 -2.17 -13.98
C ARG A 79 -14.42 -2.58 -15.43
N GLY A 80 -13.92 -3.81 -15.61
CA GLY A 80 -13.64 -4.39 -16.92
C GLY A 80 -12.15 -4.37 -17.25
N PHE A 81 -11.81 -4.94 -18.41
CA PHE A 81 -10.43 -4.97 -18.89
C PHE A 81 -9.93 -3.55 -19.18
N GLY A 82 -8.82 -3.15 -18.55
CA GLY A 82 -8.32 -1.78 -18.62
C GLY A 82 -9.15 -0.76 -17.83
N GLY A 83 -10.03 -1.22 -16.93
CA GLY A 83 -10.71 -0.36 -15.98
C GLY A 83 -9.80 0.05 -14.82
N LEU A 84 -10.12 1.17 -14.17
CA LEU A 84 -9.31 1.73 -13.09
C LEU A 84 -9.14 0.76 -11.92
N LYS A 85 -10.13 -0.11 -11.64
CA LYS A 85 -9.98 -1.18 -10.65
C LYS A 85 -8.79 -2.09 -10.95
N GLN A 86 -8.64 -2.52 -12.21
CA GLN A 86 -7.53 -3.39 -12.59
C GLN A 86 -6.21 -2.65 -12.48
N ASP A 87 -6.16 -1.40 -12.92
CA ASP A 87 -4.94 -0.58 -12.84
C ASP A 87 -4.51 -0.32 -11.40
N ALA A 88 -5.43 -0.03 -10.50
CA ALA A 88 -5.14 0.14 -9.07
C ALA A 88 -4.58 -1.15 -8.44
N MET A 89 -5.17 -2.31 -8.78
CA MET A 89 -4.66 -3.61 -8.30
C MET A 89 -3.27 -3.92 -8.85
N VAL A 90 -3.03 -3.66 -10.15
CA VAL A 90 -1.72 -3.86 -10.78
C VAL A 90 -0.69 -2.90 -10.18
N ALA A 91 -1.05 -1.63 -9.96
CA ALA A 91 -0.19 -0.64 -9.33
C ALA A 91 0.30 -1.09 -7.95
N ALA A 92 -0.62 -1.55 -7.09
CA ALA A 92 -0.28 -2.15 -5.79
C ALA A 92 0.64 -3.37 -5.93
N GLY A 93 0.37 -4.22 -6.92
CA GLY A 93 1.18 -5.39 -7.22
C GLY A 93 2.61 -5.09 -7.64
N VAL A 94 2.87 -3.93 -8.28
CA VAL A 94 4.18 -3.59 -8.85
C VAL A 94 4.98 -2.62 -8.02
N HIS A 95 4.38 -1.86 -7.09
CA HIS A 95 5.03 -0.69 -6.49
C HIS A 95 6.40 -1.01 -5.83
N ASP A 96 6.57 -2.25 -5.35
CA ASP A 96 7.76 -2.69 -4.63
C ASP A 96 8.65 -3.68 -5.42
N PHE A 97 8.42 -3.86 -6.73
CA PHE A 97 9.08 -4.87 -7.57
C PHE A 97 10.61 -4.78 -7.62
N ARG A 98 11.20 -3.64 -7.24
CA ARG A 98 12.66 -3.45 -7.19
C ARG A 98 13.26 -3.41 -5.80
N LYS A 99 12.45 -3.53 -4.73
CA LYS A 99 12.91 -3.33 -3.34
C LYS A 99 14.20 -4.09 -3.02
N LYS A 100 14.39 -5.30 -3.56
CA LYS A 100 15.65 -6.05 -3.48
C LYS A 100 16.85 -5.27 -4.00
N ARG A 101 16.79 -4.82 -5.26
CA ARG A 101 17.89 -4.07 -5.88
C ARG A 101 18.13 -2.76 -5.16
N GLU A 102 17.08 -2.08 -4.70
CA GLU A 102 17.20 -0.84 -3.94
C GLU A 102 18.04 -1.04 -2.68
N ILE A 103 17.64 -2.00 -1.84
CA ILE A 103 18.33 -2.34 -0.59
C ILE A 103 19.75 -2.83 -0.85
N THR A 104 19.95 -3.68 -1.85
CA THR A 104 21.29 -4.18 -2.21
C THR A 104 22.21 -3.05 -2.68
N SER A 105 21.75 -2.17 -3.58
CA SER A 105 22.56 -1.07 -4.13
C SER A 105 22.98 -0.07 -3.04
N ILE A 106 22.10 0.19 -2.07
CA ILE A 106 22.40 1.03 -0.90
C ILE A 106 23.42 0.35 0.02
N ARG A 107 23.23 -0.95 0.32
CA ARG A 107 24.12 -1.72 1.20
C ARG A 107 25.52 -1.91 0.61
N GLU A 108 25.62 -2.12 -0.70
CA GLU A 108 26.87 -2.32 -1.42
C GLU A 108 27.57 -1.00 -1.78
N GLY A 109 26.93 0.15 -1.51
CA GLY A 109 27.50 1.47 -1.78
C GLY A 109 27.58 1.83 -3.26
N GLU A 110 26.86 1.12 -4.14
CA GLU A 110 26.76 1.43 -5.58
C GLU A 110 26.10 2.80 -5.82
N VAL A 111 25.29 3.24 -4.85
CA VAL A 111 24.61 4.53 -4.85
C VAL A 111 25.24 5.40 -3.76
N VAL A 112 26.09 6.33 -4.19
CA VAL A 112 26.80 7.31 -3.35
C VAL A 112 26.06 8.65 -3.44
N GLY A 113 25.99 9.35 -2.32
CA GLY A 113 25.35 10.67 -2.24
C GLY A 113 24.75 10.94 -0.86
N THR A 114 24.11 12.09 -0.72
CA THR A 114 23.20 12.37 0.40
C THR A 114 22.05 11.35 0.41
N PRO A 115 21.36 11.13 1.55
CA PRO A 115 20.16 10.29 1.58
C PRO A 115 19.16 10.60 0.46
N GLU A 116 18.99 11.88 0.13
CA GLU A 116 18.18 12.37 -1.00
C GLU A 116 18.67 11.84 -2.35
N GLU A 117 19.95 12.05 -2.66
CA GLU A 117 20.53 11.62 -3.93
C GLU A 117 20.42 10.11 -4.10
N LYS A 118 20.56 9.37 -2.99
CA LYS A 118 20.38 7.92 -2.99
C LYS A 118 18.94 7.54 -3.29
N GLN A 119 17.98 8.14 -2.59
CA GLN A 119 16.55 7.87 -2.79
C GLN A 119 16.11 8.26 -4.21
N ASN A 120 16.44 9.47 -4.67
CA ASN A 120 16.07 9.97 -5.99
C ASN A 120 16.64 9.10 -7.11
N LYS A 121 17.91 8.67 -6.98
CA LYS A 121 18.55 7.78 -7.97
C LYS A 121 17.89 6.41 -8.00
N VAL A 122 17.58 5.86 -6.82
CA VAL A 122 16.94 4.55 -6.71
C VAL A 122 15.51 4.59 -7.28
N THR A 123 14.69 5.56 -6.85
CA THR A 123 13.32 5.74 -7.35
C THR A 123 13.31 6.02 -8.86
N GLY A 124 14.20 6.89 -9.35
CA GLY A 124 14.27 7.21 -10.79
C GLY A 124 14.63 6.01 -11.67
N LEU A 125 15.51 5.11 -11.19
CA LEU A 125 15.80 3.86 -11.90
C LEU A 125 14.60 2.90 -11.88
N SER A 126 13.84 2.88 -10.78
CA SER A 126 12.64 2.04 -10.66
C SER A 126 11.54 2.53 -11.59
N ALA A 127 11.33 3.84 -11.65
CA ALA A 127 10.41 4.46 -12.60
C ALA A 127 10.82 4.18 -14.06
N ALA A 128 12.10 4.34 -14.42
CA ALA A 128 12.55 4.11 -15.80
C ALA A 128 12.28 2.67 -16.30
N ILE A 129 12.56 1.66 -15.47
CA ILE A 129 12.28 0.26 -15.81
C ILE A 129 10.79 0.00 -15.91
N LEU A 130 10.01 0.54 -14.97
CA LEU A 130 8.56 0.40 -15.00
C LEU A 130 7.97 1.07 -16.26
N GLN A 131 8.53 2.19 -16.71
CA GLN A 131 8.14 2.84 -17.96
C GLN A 131 8.40 1.98 -19.20
N GLU A 132 9.52 1.25 -19.24
CA GLU A 132 9.87 0.32 -20.31
C GLU A 132 8.99 -0.96 -20.31
N GLU A 133 8.28 -1.25 -19.23
CA GLU A 133 7.41 -2.42 -19.15
C GLU A 133 6.13 -2.23 -19.97
N GLY A 134 6.07 -2.87 -21.13
CA GLY A 134 4.96 -2.75 -22.07
C GLY A 134 3.69 -3.51 -21.64
N SER A 135 3.77 -4.39 -20.65
CA SER A 135 2.63 -5.18 -20.16
C SER A 135 1.79 -4.47 -19.08
N ILE A 136 2.23 -3.28 -18.61
CA ILE A 136 1.55 -2.48 -17.60
C ILE A 136 1.07 -1.18 -18.24
N SER A 137 -0.16 -0.75 -17.94
CA SER A 137 -0.74 0.50 -18.45
C SER A 137 -0.04 1.72 -17.84
N ASP A 138 0.07 2.83 -18.57
CA ASP A 138 0.67 4.05 -18.05
C ASP A 138 -0.06 4.60 -16.82
N GLN A 139 -1.38 4.36 -16.75
CA GLN A 139 -2.20 4.69 -15.58
C GLN A 139 -1.79 3.88 -14.34
N ALA A 140 -1.60 2.56 -14.46
CA ALA A 140 -1.12 1.75 -13.35
C ALA A 140 0.31 2.14 -12.94
N LYS A 141 1.17 2.50 -13.90
CA LYS A 141 2.54 3.01 -13.60
C LYS A 141 2.50 4.33 -12.84
N PHE A 142 1.60 5.24 -13.22
CA PHE A 142 1.39 6.50 -12.53
C PHE A 142 0.93 6.29 -11.08
N ILE A 143 -0.10 5.44 -10.88
CA ILE A 143 -0.61 5.10 -9.53
C ILE A 143 0.49 4.46 -8.67
N ALA A 144 1.29 3.55 -9.23
CA ALA A 144 2.37 2.88 -8.51
C ALA A 144 3.47 3.85 -8.02
N GLY A 145 3.59 5.02 -8.65
CA GLY A 145 4.58 6.05 -8.30
C GLY A 145 4.33 6.74 -6.96
N ALA A 146 3.14 6.58 -6.36
CA ALA A 146 2.79 7.27 -5.11
C ALA A 146 3.28 6.62 -3.83
N SER A 147 3.93 5.47 -3.90
CA SER A 147 4.51 4.80 -2.73
C SER A 147 5.89 5.36 -2.38
N GLY A 148 6.27 5.25 -1.10
CA GLY A 148 7.56 5.71 -0.59
C GLY A 148 7.70 7.22 -0.37
N ALA A 149 8.91 7.65 0.01
CA ALA A 149 9.16 9.00 0.54
C ALA A 149 8.84 10.14 -0.45
N GLN A 150 9.14 9.97 -1.74
CA GLN A 150 8.82 11.00 -2.74
C GLN A 150 7.30 11.12 -2.98
N GLY A 151 6.56 10.02 -2.82
CA GLY A 151 5.12 9.98 -2.99
C GLY A 151 4.35 10.83 -1.98
N VAL A 152 4.94 11.16 -0.82
CA VAL A 152 4.28 11.96 0.22
C VAL A 152 3.94 13.37 -0.26
N LEU A 153 4.89 14.09 -0.87
CA LEU A 153 4.65 15.47 -1.32
C LEU A 153 3.66 15.53 -2.49
N GLU A 154 3.75 14.58 -3.42
CA GLU A 154 2.82 14.46 -4.53
C GLU A 154 1.41 14.13 -4.02
N SER A 155 1.31 13.21 -3.05
CA SER A 155 0.04 12.86 -2.41
C SER A 155 -0.55 14.02 -1.63
N GLU A 156 0.25 14.81 -0.88
CA GLU A 156 -0.21 16.03 -0.22
C GLU A 156 -0.79 17.04 -1.23
N ALA A 157 -0.14 17.23 -2.39
CA ALA A 157 -0.60 18.15 -3.42
C ALA A 157 -1.92 17.69 -4.07
N ILE A 158 -2.03 16.39 -4.40
CA ILE A 158 -3.25 15.79 -4.96
C ILE A 158 -4.40 15.85 -3.94
N LEU A 159 -4.11 15.55 -2.68
CA LEU A 159 -5.06 15.64 -1.59
C LEU A 159 -5.62 17.07 -1.42
N ASP A 160 -4.75 18.08 -1.44
CA ASP A 160 -5.16 19.49 -1.39
C ASP A 160 -6.01 19.93 -2.59
N GLU A 161 -5.85 19.28 -3.73
CA GLU A 161 -6.71 19.46 -4.90
C GLU A 161 -8.08 18.83 -4.68
N LEU A 162 -8.12 17.55 -4.28
CA LEU A 162 -9.36 16.77 -4.14
C LEU A 162 -10.25 17.27 -2.99
N ILE A 163 -9.67 17.73 -1.86
CA ILE A 163 -10.43 18.30 -0.74
C ILE A 163 -11.22 19.56 -1.14
N LYS A 164 -10.80 20.27 -2.19
CA LYS A 164 -11.51 21.46 -2.69
C LYS A 164 -12.73 21.10 -3.54
N VAL A 165 -12.90 19.83 -3.88
CA VAL A 165 -14.08 19.35 -4.61
C VAL A 165 -15.22 19.20 -3.60
N ASN A 166 -16.32 19.91 -3.83
CA ASN A 166 -17.44 19.96 -2.89
C ASN A 166 -18.46 18.82 -3.07
N GLU A 167 -18.34 18.02 -4.14
CA GLU A 167 -19.27 16.93 -4.49
C GLU A 167 -18.46 15.70 -4.93
N PHE A 168 -18.50 14.60 -4.16
CA PHE A 168 -17.70 13.39 -4.41
C PHE A 168 -18.41 12.34 -5.28
N GLY A 169 -19.70 12.54 -5.57
CA GLY A 169 -20.54 11.59 -6.29
C GLY A 169 -20.12 11.29 -7.74
N ASP A 170 -19.63 12.30 -8.48
CA ASP A 170 -18.98 12.10 -9.78
C ASP A 170 -17.76 13.02 -9.89
N LEU A 171 -16.61 12.48 -9.53
CA LEU A 171 -15.35 13.20 -9.62
C LEU A 171 -14.82 13.31 -11.06
N GLY A 172 -15.37 12.53 -11.99
CA GLY A 172 -14.78 12.30 -13.31
C GLY A 172 -13.52 11.43 -13.27
N HIS A 173 -13.16 10.90 -14.44
CA HIS A 173 -12.10 9.90 -14.57
C HIS A 173 -10.74 10.38 -14.03
N ASP A 174 -10.31 11.59 -14.37
CA ASP A 174 -8.98 12.10 -13.97
C ASP A 174 -8.85 12.20 -12.44
N ASN A 175 -9.91 12.59 -11.75
CA ASN A 175 -9.91 12.66 -10.29
C ASN A 175 -10.05 11.28 -9.65
N ASP A 176 -10.75 10.32 -10.27
CA ASP A 176 -10.74 8.93 -9.81
C ASP A 176 -9.34 8.32 -9.92
N VAL A 177 -8.56 8.62 -10.97
CA VAL A 177 -7.16 8.18 -11.08
C VAL A 177 -6.31 8.77 -9.95
N LYS A 178 -6.49 10.06 -9.64
CA LYS A 178 -5.84 10.71 -8.48
C LYS A 178 -6.26 10.08 -7.16
N LEU A 179 -7.53 9.71 -7.02
CA LEU A 179 -8.03 9.03 -5.84
C LEU A 179 -7.42 7.63 -5.71
N ALA A 180 -7.28 6.89 -6.80
CA ALA A 180 -6.59 5.59 -6.83
C ALA A 180 -5.11 5.70 -6.42
N LEU A 181 -4.45 6.80 -6.81
CA LEU A 181 -3.10 7.13 -6.37
C LEU A 181 -3.04 7.34 -4.85
N LEU A 182 -3.97 8.12 -4.27
CA LEU A 182 -4.03 8.28 -2.81
C LEU A 182 -4.36 6.96 -2.08
N VAL A 183 -5.21 6.12 -2.67
CA VAL A 183 -5.48 4.77 -2.16
C VAL A 183 -4.20 3.93 -2.11
N GLN A 184 -3.39 3.95 -3.18
CA GLN A 184 -2.12 3.22 -3.21
C GLN A 184 -1.16 3.69 -2.11
N HIS A 185 -1.03 5.01 -1.94
CA HIS A 185 -0.21 5.61 -0.88
C HIS A 185 -0.67 5.12 0.51
N TYR A 186 -1.98 5.25 0.77
CA TYR A 186 -2.57 4.86 2.04
C TYR A 186 -2.42 3.35 2.33
N ILE A 187 -2.67 2.49 1.34
CA ILE A 187 -2.52 1.04 1.46
C ILE A 187 -1.08 0.68 1.83
N ASP A 188 -0.08 1.21 1.12
CA ASP A 188 1.33 1.00 1.48
C ASP A 188 1.52 1.40 2.94
N ASP A 189 1.14 2.64 3.30
CA ASP A 189 1.38 3.22 4.61
C ASP A 189 0.83 2.43 5.80
N TYR A 190 -0.31 1.71 5.66
CA TYR A 190 -0.84 0.87 6.74
C TYR A 190 -0.50 -0.64 6.63
N THR A 191 0.11 -1.10 5.53
CA THR A 191 0.35 -2.54 5.30
C THR A 191 1.66 -3.04 5.92
N ASP A 192 1.59 -3.83 7.00
CA ASP A 192 2.76 -4.50 7.59
C ASP A 192 2.98 -5.92 7.04
N GLY A 193 3.76 -6.00 5.95
CA GLY A 193 4.06 -7.27 5.27
C GLY A 193 2.79 -7.92 4.73
N ALA A 194 2.56 -9.20 5.07
CA ALA A 194 1.36 -9.96 4.68
C ALA A 194 0.34 -10.10 5.82
N LYS A 195 0.43 -9.25 6.85
CA LYS A 195 -0.48 -9.30 8.01
C LYS A 195 -1.79 -8.61 7.71
N TRP A 196 -2.85 -9.11 8.34
CA TRP A 196 -4.09 -8.38 8.41
C TRP A 196 -3.97 -7.17 9.34
N ALA A 197 -4.78 -6.14 9.06
CA ALA A 197 -4.97 -5.00 9.93
C ALA A 197 -5.42 -5.48 11.32
N PRO A 198 -4.75 -5.01 12.40
CA PRO A 198 -5.21 -5.25 13.75
C PRO A 198 -6.52 -4.48 14.01
N GLU A 199 -7.28 -4.95 15.00
CA GLU A 199 -8.41 -4.20 15.53
C GLU A 199 -7.97 -2.82 16.05
N VAL A 200 -8.89 -1.86 15.99
CA VAL A 200 -8.67 -0.52 16.55
C VAL A 200 -8.47 -0.60 18.06
N VAL A 201 -7.35 -0.07 18.55
CA VAL A 201 -7.02 -0.07 19.98
C VAL A 201 -7.28 1.31 20.57
N ARG A 202 -7.98 1.36 21.71
CA ARG A 202 -8.07 2.56 22.54
C ARG A 202 -6.92 2.57 23.55
N ASN A 203 -6.04 3.57 23.44
CA ASN A 203 -4.92 3.77 24.32
C ASN A 203 -5.36 4.29 25.71
N GLY A 204 -4.46 4.21 26.69
CA GLY A 204 -4.73 4.65 28.07
C GLY A 204 -5.01 6.15 28.24
N ASP A 205 -4.66 6.96 27.25
CA ASP A 205 -4.95 8.41 27.18
C ASP A 205 -6.26 8.72 26.43
N GLY A 206 -6.99 7.70 25.98
CA GLY A 206 -8.24 7.82 25.24
C GLY A 206 -8.08 7.95 23.73
N THR A 207 -6.85 8.11 23.22
CA THR A 207 -6.58 8.12 21.77
C THR A 207 -6.84 6.75 21.14
N LEU A 208 -7.12 6.74 19.84
CA LEU A 208 -7.32 5.52 19.06
C LEU A 208 -6.07 5.26 18.21
N SER A 209 -5.77 3.98 17.99
CA SER A 209 -4.63 3.52 17.20
C SER A 209 -5.06 2.38 16.30
N ASN A 210 -4.88 2.53 14.99
CA ASN A 210 -5.18 1.51 13.99
C ASN A 210 -3.90 0.97 13.33
N ALA A 211 -4.06 0.24 12.22
CA ALA A 211 -2.95 -0.31 11.44
C ALA A 211 -1.91 0.75 11.01
N LEU A 212 -2.37 1.93 10.56
CA LEU A 212 -1.51 3.04 10.12
C LEU A 212 -0.63 3.54 11.27
N ASN A 213 -1.25 3.91 12.40
CA ASN A 213 -0.51 4.46 13.54
C ASN A 213 0.51 3.45 14.07
N GLN A 214 0.13 2.17 14.14
CA GLN A 214 1.02 1.10 14.60
C GLN A 214 2.20 0.87 13.66
N ARG A 215 1.99 0.87 12.33
CA ARG A 215 3.07 0.71 11.36
C ARG A 215 4.05 1.88 11.40
N LEU A 216 3.54 3.12 11.41
CA LEU A 216 4.40 4.30 11.45
C LEU A 216 5.19 4.42 12.77
N ALA A 217 4.57 4.08 13.92
CA ALA A 217 5.28 4.02 15.19
C ALA A 217 6.44 3.00 15.16
N ASN A 218 6.23 1.83 14.54
CA ASN A 218 7.28 0.83 14.37
C ASN A 218 8.37 1.29 13.40
N ASN A 219 8.01 1.96 12.30
CA ASN A 219 8.96 2.48 11.32
C ASN A 219 9.89 3.54 11.93
N ARG A 220 9.36 4.45 12.77
CA ARG A 220 10.17 5.44 13.53
C ARG A 220 11.27 4.80 14.36
N ILE A 221 10.98 3.63 14.96
CA ILE A 221 11.95 2.89 15.78
C ILE A 221 12.95 2.16 14.89
N LYS A 222 12.45 1.50 13.83
CA LYS A 222 13.25 0.63 12.96
C LYS A 222 14.20 1.40 12.04
N TYR A 223 13.77 2.55 11.52
CA TYR A 223 14.47 3.37 10.53
C TYR A 223 14.77 4.77 11.07
N LYS A 224 15.22 4.84 12.33
CA LYS A 224 15.36 6.12 13.05
C LYS A 224 16.23 7.15 12.33
N ALA A 225 17.31 6.70 11.66
CA ALA A 225 18.20 7.62 10.95
C ALA A 225 17.52 8.20 9.70
N GLU A 226 16.92 7.33 8.89
CA GLU A 226 16.18 7.68 7.68
C GLU A 226 14.92 8.52 8.00
N ASP A 227 14.31 8.27 9.17
CA ASP A 227 13.19 9.06 9.66
C ASP A 227 13.60 10.52 9.93
N GLU A 228 14.69 10.71 10.66
CA GLU A 228 15.21 12.04 11.01
C GLU A 228 15.75 12.81 9.78
N ASP A 229 16.30 12.12 8.78
CA ASP A 229 16.71 12.74 7.52
C ASP A 229 15.54 13.47 6.82
N GLY A 230 14.31 13.00 7.04
CA GLY A 230 13.06 13.61 6.57
C GLY A 230 12.90 15.09 6.90
N ARG A 231 13.50 15.57 8.01
CA ARG A 231 13.40 16.98 8.43
C ARG A 231 13.90 17.96 7.39
N THR A 232 14.86 17.53 6.57
CA THR A 232 15.42 18.36 5.51
C THR A 232 14.47 18.53 4.32
N PHE A 233 13.50 17.62 4.15
CA PHE A 233 12.56 17.60 3.02
C PHE A 233 11.16 18.09 3.39
N TYR A 234 10.68 17.74 4.58
CA TYR A 234 9.28 17.96 4.98
C TYR A 234 9.09 19.18 5.89
N GLY A 235 9.87 20.24 5.67
CA GLY A 235 9.73 21.51 6.40
C GLY A 235 9.99 21.36 7.91
N GLY A 236 10.93 20.50 8.30
CA GLY A 236 11.28 20.24 9.70
C GLY A 236 10.54 19.06 10.34
N ARG A 237 9.56 18.44 9.67
CA ARG A 237 8.91 17.18 10.08
C ARG A 237 9.79 15.97 9.75
N THR A 238 9.82 14.94 10.59
CA THR A 238 10.45 13.65 10.20
C THR A 238 9.65 12.97 9.08
N THR A 239 10.23 11.99 8.39
CA THR A 239 9.56 11.25 7.31
C THR A 239 8.24 10.62 7.80
N SER A 240 8.28 9.92 8.93
CA SER A 240 7.10 9.29 9.53
C SER A 240 6.10 10.31 10.10
N GLN A 241 6.50 11.54 10.41
CA GLN A 241 5.57 12.60 10.80
C GLN A 241 4.80 13.12 9.59
N ALA A 242 5.51 13.38 8.49
CA ALA A 242 4.88 13.81 7.23
C ALA A 242 3.97 12.72 6.66
N GLN A 243 4.40 11.46 6.67
CA GLN A 243 3.58 10.30 6.29
C GLN A 243 2.34 10.17 7.18
N GLU A 244 2.49 10.24 8.51
CA GLU A 244 1.33 10.12 9.41
C GLU A 244 0.29 11.22 9.15
N GLU A 245 0.73 12.46 8.97
CA GLU A 245 -0.16 13.58 8.67
C GLU A 245 -0.85 13.41 7.31
N CYS A 246 -0.09 13.08 6.26
CA CYS A 246 -0.63 12.88 4.92
C CYS A 246 -1.64 11.72 4.89
N SER A 247 -1.24 10.54 5.39
CA SER A 247 -2.08 9.34 5.36
C SER A 247 -3.30 9.42 6.28
N THR A 248 -3.25 10.17 7.39
CA THR A 248 -4.45 10.44 8.18
C THR A 248 -5.46 11.28 7.40
N ARG A 249 -4.99 12.32 6.69
CA ARG A 249 -5.88 13.15 5.88
C ARG A 249 -6.42 12.41 4.65
N ILE A 250 -5.61 11.53 4.04
CA ILE A 250 -6.09 10.63 2.99
C ILE A 250 -7.17 9.70 3.55
N GLN A 251 -6.95 9.12 4.72
CA GLN A 251 -7.95 8.27 5.38
C GLN A 251 -9.29 8.98 5.56
N ASP A 252 -9.28 10.22 6.06
CA ASP A 252 -10.48 11.04 6.24
C ASP A 252 -11.18 11.27 4.88
N LEU A 253 -10.44 11.71 3.86
CA LEU A 253 -10.98 11.91 2.52
C LEU A 253 -11.60 10.62 1.96
N LEU A 254 -10.91 9.49 2.09
CA LEU A 254 -11.40 8.22 1.56
C LEU A 254 -12.71 7.80 2.23
N VAL A 255 -12.86 8.01 3.55
CA VAL A 255 -14.13 7.72 4.23
C VAL A 255 -15.25 8.63 3.75
N ASP A 256 -14.98 9.93 3.62
CA ASP A 256 -15.98 10.87 3.11
C ASP A 256 -16.47 10.46 1.70
N VAL A 257 -15.54 10.13 0.79
CA VAL A 257 -15.88 9.69 -0.57
C VAL A 257 -16.63 8.35 -0.56
N ILE A 258 -16.21 7.38 0.26
CA ILE A 258 -16.87 6.07 0.35
C ILE A 258 -18.30 6.23 0.84
N LEU A 259 -18.54 7.04 1.88
CA LEU A 259 -19.87 7.25 2.45
C LEU A 259 -20.77 8.05 1.51
N ASP A 260 -20.22 9.02 0.76
CA ASP A 260 -20.97 9.77 -0.26
C ASP A 260 -21.40 8.88 -1.43
N ARG A 261 -20.50 8.02 -1.94
CA ARG A 261 -20.80 7.08 -3.03
C ARG A 261 -21.68 5.91 -2.59
N ASN A 262 -21.67 5.55 -1.31
CA ASN A 262 -22.40 4.40 -0.76
C ASN A 262 -23.31 4.82 0.41
N PRO A 263 -24.40 5.57 0.16
CA PRO A 263 -25.26 6.11 1.22
C PRO A 263 -25.99 5.02 2.05
N GLU A 264 -26.02 3.78 1.55
CA GLU A 264 -26.60 2.63 2.26
C GLU A 264 -25.61 1.95 3.24
N MET A 265 -24.31 2.29 3.17
CA MET A 265 -23.33 1.78 4.12
C MET A 265 -23.54 2.43 5.49
N PRO A 266 -23.38 1.68 6.60
CA PRO A 266 -23.35 2.27 7.92
C PRO A 266 -22.23 3.32 8.01
N VAL A 267 -22.50 4.45 8.65
CA VAL A 267 -21.47 5.44 8.96
C VAL A 267 -20.43 4.78 9.87
N PHE A 268 -19.16 4.95 9.51
CA PHE A 268 -18.01 4.48 10.26
C PHE A 268 -16.97 5.59 10.35
N GLU A 269 -16.10 5.49 11.34
CA GLU A 269 -15.07 6.49 11.58
C GLU A 269 -13.80 6.17 10.76
N PRO A 270 -13.01 7.20 10.37
CA PRO A 270 -11.81 7.03 9.56
C PRO A 270 -10.89 5.91 10.03
N TYR A 271 -10.64 5.83 11.34
CA TYR A 271 -9.71 4.87 11.93
C TYR A 271 -10.12 3.39 11.74
N GLU A 272 -11.39 3.10 11.45
CA GLU A 272 -11.93 1.76 11.22
C GLU A 272 -11.66 1.24 9.79
N LEU A 273 -11.28 2.13 8.86
CA LEU A 273 -11.15 1.82 7.44
C LEU A 273 -10.22 0.62 7.12
N PRO A 274 -9.01 0.48 7.69
CA PRO A 274 -8.16 -0.69 7.44
C PRO A 274 -8.83 -2.02 7.83
N GLU A 275 -9.55 -2.02 8.95
CA GLU A 275 -10.23 -3.21 9.46
C GLU A 275 -11.44 -3.57 8.57
N ILE A 276 -12.22 -2.58 8.15
CA ILE A 276 -13.35 -2.75 7.22
C ILE A 276 -12.89 -3.41 5.92
N VAL A 277 -11.80 -2.89 5.33
CA VAL A 277 -11.22 -3.42 4.09
C VAL A 277 -10.79 -4.88 4.26
N ASP A 278 -10.06 -5.19 5.32
CA ASP A 278 -9.57 -6.56 5.56
C ASP A 278 -10.70 -7.54 5.92
N ASN A 279 -11.74 -7.08 6.63
CA ASN A 279 -12.93 -7.87 6.91
C ASN A 279 -13.68 -8.24 5.63
N GLU A 280 -13.76 -7.33 4.66
CA GLU A 280 -14.34 -7.61 3.35
C GLU A 280 -13.51 -8.65 2.57
N ILE A 281 -12.18 -8.60 2.63
CA ILE A 281 -11.31 -9.64 2.06
C ILE A 281 -11.60 -11.00 2.71
N ARG A 282 -11.64 -11.06 4.05
CA ARG A 282 -11.95 -12.30 4.79
C ARG A 282 -13.33 -12.85 4.45
N ARG A 283 -14.32 -11.96 4.24
CA ARG A 283 -15.67 -12.34 3.81
C ARG A 283 -15.64 -12.98 2.42
N ARG A 284 -14.90 -12.40 1.46
CA ARG A 284 -14.73 -12.96 0.11
C ARG A 284 -13.96 -14.29 0.09
N ILE A 285 -13.02 -14.47 1.01
CA ILE A 285 -12.34 -15.77 1.20
C ILE A 285 -13.33 -16.81 1.75
N SER A 286 -14.25 -16.40 2.62
CA SER A 286 -15.19 -17.30 3.30
C SER A 286 -16.48 -17.59 2.53
N SER A 287 -16.79 -16.84 1.48
CA SER A 287 -17.93 -17.07 0.58
C SER A 287 -17.61 -18.12 -0.47
#